data_AF-A0A7C3XSC3-F1
#
_entry.id   AF-A0A7C3XSC3-F1
#
_cell.length_a   1.000
_cell.length_b   1.000
_cell.length_c   1.000
_cell.angle_alpha   90.00
_cell.angle_beta   90.00
_cell.angle_gamma   90.00
#
_symmetry.space_group_name_H-M   'P 1'
#
loop_
_entity.id
_entity.type
_entity.pdbx_description
1 polymer ?
#
loop_
_entity_poly.entity_id
_entity_poly.type
_entity_poly.pdbx_seq_one_letter_code
_entity_poly.pdbx_strand_id
1 'polypeptide(L)'
;MAEEIPYVLTGRLTKKGVIINDKKAQEELKKRGYGEELDDKLLLRDYEAIFLLYGGKLRVLKDNKEMSVNELVDFSISKDASIWTRFLIYRDLRSRGYVVREGFGFGVDFRVYDRGEYGSKSAKYVICGLNEGTKTPIKELSEIVSQIGRMGKEAVLAVIERRGEVIYYKIQSWKPYKD
;
A
#
# COMPACT_ATOMS: atom_id res chain seq x y z
N MET A 1 2.75 -16.64 -10.52
CA MET A 1 2.77 -15.25 -11.01
C MET A 1 1.38 -14.69 -10.76
N ALA A 2 1.25 -13.57 -10.04
CA ALA A 2 -0.06 -12.90 -9.96
C ALA A 2 -0.44 -12.49 -11.39
N GLU A 3 -1.59 -12.93 -11.87
CA GLU A 3 -2.04 -12.68 -13.25
C GLU A 3 -1.86 -11.19 -13.59
N GLU A 4 -1.39 -10.86 -14.78
CA GLU A 4 -1.26 -9.45 -15.16
C GLU A 4 -2.62 -8.86 -15.53
N ILE A 5 -2.82 -7.57 -15.27
CA ILE A 5 -3.96 -6.83 -15.82
C ILE A 5 -3.84 -6.86 -17.35
N PRO A 6 -4.85 -7.37 -18.08
CA PRO A 6 -4.72 -7.72 -19.50
C PRO A 6 -4.79 -6.53 -20.46
N TYR A 7 -5.11 -5.33 -19.95
CA TYR A 7 -5.24 -4.11 -20.76
C TYR A 7 -4.89 -2.87 -19.94
N VAL A 8 -4.65 -1.76 -20.63
CA VAL A 8 -4.36 -0.47 -20.01
C VAL A 8 -5.65 0.20 -19.57
N LEU A 9 -5.76 0.46 -18.26
CA LEU A 9 -6.91 1.10 -17.63
C LEU A 9 -6.81 2.63 -17.77
N THR A 10 -7.92 3.35 -17.61
CA THR A 10 -7.91 4.83 -17.60
C THR A 10 -8.60 5.34 -16.33
N GLY A 11 -7.92 6.23 -15.62
CA GLY A 11 -8.42 6.87 -14.41
C GLY A 11 -8.34 8.39 -14.48
N ARG A 12 -9.16 9.07 -13.68
CA ARG A 12 -9.15 10.54 -13.56
C ARG A 12 -8.57 10.95 -12.21
N LEU A 13 -7.61 11.86 -12.23
CA LEU A 13 -7.03 12.42 -11.02
C LEU A 13 -8.06 13.27 -10.28
N THR A 14 -8.10 13.12 -8.97
CA THR A 14 -8.89 13.95 -8.05
C THR A 14 -8.04 14.33 -6.84
N LYS A 15 -8.56 15.18 -5.96
CA LYS A 15 -7.88 15.49 -4.69
C LYS A 15 -7.67 14.26 -3.79
N LYS A 16 -8.57 13.27 -3.85
CA LYS A 16 -8.54 12.07 -3.00
C LYS A 16 -7.66 10.94 -3.54
N GLY A 17 -7.29 10.99 -4.82
CA GLY A 17 -6.61 9.90 -5.54
C GLY A 17 -7.12 9.79 -6.97
N VAL A 18 -7.02 8.61 -7.58
CA VAL A 18 -7.42 8.38 -8.97
C VAL A 18 -8.73 7.58 -9.03
N ILE A 19 -9.74 8.13 -9.69
CA ILE A 19 -11.05 7.50 -9.84
C ILE A 19 -11.11 6.68 -11.13
N ILE A 20 -11.56 5.44 -11.01
CA ILE A 20 -11.87 4.54 -12.12
C ILE A 20 -13.39 4.48 -12.30
N ASN A 21 -13.87 4.94 -13.45
CA ASN A 21 -15.30 4.95 -13.77
C ASN A 21 -15.77 3.69 -14.51
N ASP A 22 -14.92 3.11 -15.37
CA ASP A 22 -15.29 1.94 -16.17
C ASP A 22 -15.58 0.72 -15.28
N LYS A 23 -16.80 0.18 -15.32
CA LYS A 23 -17.25 -0.88 -14.40
C LYS A 23 -16.40 -2.15 -14.54
N LYS A 24 -16.01 -2.52 -15.75
CA LYS A 24 -15.17 -3.70 -16.00
C LYS A 24 -13.78 -3.52 -15.37
N ALA A 25 -13.17 -2.36 -15.54
CA ALA A 25 -11.92 -1.98 -14.89
C ALA A 25 -12.05 -1.98 -13.36
N GLN A 26 -13.16 -1.48 -12.81
CA GLN A 26 -13.41 -1.50 -11.37
C GLN A 26 -13.44 -2.94 -10.84
N GLU A 27 -14.20 -3.83 -11.47
CA GLU A 27 -14.28 -5.25 -11.06
C GLU A 27 -12.92 -5.95 -11.14
N GLU A 28 -12.18 -5.72 -12.23
CA GLU A 28 -10.85 -6.30 -12.43
C GLU A 28 -9.86 -5.86 -11.34
N LEU A 29 -9.86 -4.58 -11.02
CA LEU A 29 -9.03 -4.02 -9.96
C LEU A 29 -9.46 -4.52 -8.56
N LYS A 30 -10.77 -4.57 -8.27
CA LYS A 30 -11.31 -5.09 -7.00
C LYS A 30 -10.89 -6.55 -6.78
N LYS A 31 -10.99 -7.42 -7.79
CA LYS A 31 -10.57 -8.83 -7.71
C LYS A 31 -9.10 -8.99 -7.32
N ARG A 32 -8.26 -8.05 -7.74
CA ARG A 32 -6.81 -8.02 -7.47
C ARG A 32 -6.44 -7.25 -6.19
N GLY A 33 -7.46 -6.76 -5.48
CA GLY A 33 -7.33 -6.04 -4.23
C GLY A 33 -6.79 -4.63 -4.39
N TYR A 34 -7.01 -3.97 -5.52
CA TYR A 34 -6.75 -2.53 -5.67
C TYR A 34 -7.97 -1.70 -5.27
N GLY A 35 -7.70 -0.50 -4.75
CA GLY A 35 -8.70 0.55 -4.55
C GLY A 35 -9.75 0.28 -3.48
N GLU A 36 -10.53 1.31 -3.22
CA GLU A 36 -11.67 1.32 -2.31
C GLU A 36 -12.91 1.87 -3.01
N GLU A 37 -14.08 1.40 -2.56
CA GLU A 37 -15.35 1.85 -3.11
C GLU A 37 -15.68 3.24 -2.59
N LEU A 38 -16.01 4.14 -3.50
CA LEU A 38 -16.42 5.52 -3.22
C LEU A 38 -17.48 5.94 -4.25
N ASP A 39 -18.71 6.16 -3.78
CA ASP A 39 -19.83 6.67 -4.60
C ASP A 39 -20.02 5.90 -5.93
N ASP A 40 -20.18 4.56 -5.85
CA ASP A 40 -20.30 3.62 -6.98
C ASP A 40 -19.13 3.62 -7.97
N LYS A 41 -17.98 4.17 -7.55
CA LYS A 41 -16.73 4.18 -8.30
C LYS A 41 -15.63 3.53 -7.47
N LEU A 42 -14.53 3.21 -8.15
CA LEU A 42 -13.33 2.74 -7.48
C LEU A 42 -12.33 3.89 -7.36
N LEU A 43 -11.96 4.21 -6.13
CA LEU A 43 -10.87 5.13 -5.81
C LEU A 43 -9.58 4.33 -5.60
N LEU A 44 -8.58 4.62 -6.42
CA LEU A 44 -7.21 4.21 -6.19
C LEU A 44 -6.52 5.24 -5.31
N ARG A 45 -5.88 4.77 -4.23
CA ARG A 45 -4.98 5.63 -3.45
C ARG A 45 -3.76 6.02 -4.29
N ASP A 46 -3.12 7.13 -3.93
CA ASP A 46 -2.00 7.68 -4.69
C ASP A 46 -0.90 6.64 -4.96
N TYR A 47 -0.49 5.88 -3.95
CA TYR A 47 0.54 4.83 -4.09
C TYR A 47 0.11 3.67 -5.02
N GLU A 48 -1.19 3.35 -5.10
CA GLU A 48 -1.71 2.33 -6.02
C GLU A 48 -1.71 2.85 -7.45
N ALA A 49 -2.15 4.09 -7.65
CA ALA A 49 -2.17 4.73 -8.94
C ALA A 49 -0.77 4.90 -9.52
N ILE A 50 0.20 5.33 -8.70
CA ILE A 50 1.61 5.43 -9.10
C ILE A 50 2.14 4.05 -9.50
N PHE A 51 1.87 3.00 -8.72
CA PHE A 51 2.30 1.64 -9.06
C PHE A 51 1.74 1.15 -10.40
N LEU A 52 0.45 1.34 -10.64
CA LEU A 52 -0.20 0.91 -11.87
C LEU A 52 0.24 1.74 -13.09
N LEU A 53 0.45 3.05 -12.93
CA LEU A 53 0.97 3.93 -13.98
C LEU A 53 2.42 3.58 -14.32
N TYR A 54 3.27 3.40 -13.29
CA TYR A 54 4.66 2.98 -13.44
C TYR A 54 4.78 1.63 -14.16
N GLY A 55 3.89 0.68 -13.86
CA GLY A 55 3.82 -0.62 -14.54
C GLY A 55 3.16 -0.59 -15.92
N GLY A 56 2.77 0.58 -16.44
CA GLY A 56 2.11 0.73 -17.75
C GLY A 56 0.70 0.13 -17.82
N LYS A 57 0.04 -0.09 -16.67
CA LYS A 57 -1.31 -0.69 -16.60
C LYS A 57 -2.42 0.34 -16.37
N LEU A 58 -2.08 1.60 -16.14
CA LEU A 58 -3.02 2.70 -15.92
C LEU A 58 -2.55 3.94 -16.67
N ARG A 59 -3.47 4.63 -17.35
CA ARG A 59 -3.32 6.03 -17.78
C ARG A 59 -4.07 6.92 -16.81
N VAL A 60 -3.43 8.02 -16.38
CA VAL A 60 -4.03 8.98 -15.44
C VAL A 60 -4.26 10.29 -16.17
N LEU A 61 -5.51 10.76 -16.17
CA LEU A 61 -5.92 12.01 -16.78
C LEU A 61 -6.14 13.09 -15.73
N LYS A 62 -5.52 14.25 -15.90
CA LYS A 62 -5.80 15.50 -15.17
C LYS A 62 -6.27 16.54 -16.18
N ASP A 63 -7.50 17.02 -16.04
CA ASP A 63 -8.11 17.99 -16.96
C ASP A 63 -8.01 17.57 -18.44
N ASN A 64 -8.27 16.27 -18.70
CA ASN A 64 -8.15 15.59 -19.99
C ASN A 64 -6.73 15.48 -20.58
N LYS A 65 -5.69 15.93 -19.86
CA LYS A 65 -4.29 15.70 -20.22
C LYS A 65 -3.76 14.48 -19.49
N GLU A 66 -3.04 13.62 -20.21
CA GLU A 66 -2.36 12.47 -19.61
C GLU A 66 -1.15 12.91 -18.79
N MET A 67 -1.01 12.33 -17.60
CA MET A 67 0.11 12.56 -16.69
C MET A 67 1.19 11.51 -16.86
N SER A 68 2.44 11.94 -16.84
CA SER A 68 3.59 11.08 -16.64
C SER A 68 3.68 10.56 -15.20
N VAL A 69 4.49 9.52 -15.00
CA VAL A 69 4.78 8.98 -13.66
C VAL A 69 5.31 10.08 -12.73
N ASN A 70 6.28 10.87 -13.20
CA ASN A 70 6.90 11.93 -12.40
C ASN A 70 5.87 13.00 -12.02
N GLU A 71 5.02 13.45 -12.94
CA GLU A 71 3.97 14.43 -12.62
C GLU A 71 2.99 13.90 -11.56
N LEU A 72 2.65 12.61 -11.60
CA LEU A 72 1.77 12.01 -10.58
C LEU A 72 2.48 11.91 -9.23
N VAL A 73 3.74 11.48 -9.22
CA VAL A 73 4.56 11.40 -8.00
C VAL A 73 4.70 12.77 -7.35
N ASP A 74 5.08 13.79 -8.12
CA ASP A 74 5.23 15.16 -7.63
C ASP A 74 3.91 15.71 -7.08
N PHE A 75 2.80 15.48 -7.81
CA PHE A 75 1.47 15.84 -7.34
C PHE A 75 1.13 15.15 -6.01
N SER A 76 1.39 13.86 -5.89
CA SER A 76 1.07 13.09 -4.68
C SER A 76 1.94 13.53 -3.50
N ILE A 77 3.26 13.65 -3.67
CA ILE A 77 4.20 14.08 -2.61
C ILE A 77 3.89 15.50 -2.13
N SER A 78 3.48 16.41 -3.04
CA SER A 78 3.10 17.78 -2.65
C SER A 78 1.89 17.82 -1.71
N LYS A 79 1.03 16.79 -1.71
CA LYS A 79 -0.09 16.64 -0.78
C LYS A 79 0.35 16.01 0.54
N ASP A 80 1.18 14.97 0.46
CA ASP A 80 1.66 14.21 1.61
C ASP A 80 2.98 13.51 1.27
N ALA A 81 4.07 13.96 1.91
CA ALA A 81 5.41 13.41 1.70
C ALA A 81 5.53 11.93 2.09
N SER A 82 4.66 11.42 2.98
CA SER A 82 4.66 10.01 3.37
C SER A 82 4.28 9.08 2.22
N ILE A 83 3.59 9.59 1.18
CA ILE A 83 3.19 8.80 0.02
C ILE A 83 4.40 8.17 -0.67
N TRP A 84 5.55 8.84 -0.69
CA TRP A 84 6.76 8.25 -1.28
C TRP A 84 7.23 7.00 -0.53
N THR A 85 7.30 7.09 0.80
CA THR A 85 7.63 5.96 1.69
C THR A 85 6.65 4.80 1.45
N ARG A 86 5.35 5.12 1.47
CA ARG A 86 4.28 4.14 1.25
C ARG A 86 4.34 3.50 -0.13
N PHE A 87 4.65 4.27 -1.17
CA PHE A 87 4.81 3.78 -2.54
C PHE A 87 5.98 2.80 -2.66
N LEU A 88 7.14 3.09 -2.07
CA LEU A 88 8.31 2.19 -2.13
C LEU A 88 8.00 0.82 -1.51
N ILE A 89 7.37 0.83 -0.33
CA ILE A 89 6.92 -0.40 0.36
C ILE A 89 5.86 -1.14 -0.46
N TYR A 90 4.86 -0.41 -0.96
CA TYR A 90 3.78 -0.97 -1.77
C TYR A 90 4.31 -1.63 -3.04
N ARG A 91 5.22 -0.95 -3.75
CA ARG A 91 5.86 -1.43 -4.98
C ARG A 91 6.62 -2.71 -4.73
N ASP A 92 7.46 -2.76 -3.69
CA ASP A 92 8.25 -3.97 -3.39
C ASP A 92 7.33 -5.16 -3.06
N LEU A 93 6.36 -4.99 -2.17
CA LEU A 93 5.42 -6.04 -1.78
C LEU A 93 4.57 -6.54 -2.96
N ARG A 94 4.00 -5.63 -3.77
CA ARG A 94 3.20 -5.99 -4.94
C ARG A 94 4.04 -6.70 -6.00
N SER A 95 5.27 -6.25 -6.23
CA SER A 95 6.20 -6.90 -7.18
C SER A 95 6.57 -8.31 -6.74
N ARG A 96 6.57 -8.58 -5.43
CA ARG A 96 6.76 -9.92 -4.84
C ARG A 96 5.49 -10.78 -4.83
N GLY A 97 4.37 -10.28 -5.37
CA GLY A 97 3.11 -11.02 -5.51
C GLY A 97 2.20 -11.00 -4.27
N TYR A 98 2.44 -10.13 -3.29
CA TYR A 98 1.52 -9.94 -2.17
C TYR A 98 0.34 -9.04 -2.57
N VAL A 99 -0.81 -9.24 -1.92
CA VAL A 99 -1.90 -8.25 -1.99
C VAL A 99 -1.79 -7.31 -0.81
N VAL A 100 -1.64 -6.03 -1.11
CA VAL A 100 -1.42 -4.93 -0.15
C VAL A 100 -2.64 -4.01 -0.15
N ARG A 101 -3.20 -3.75 1.03
CA ARG A 101 -4.35 -2.86 1.25
C ARG A 101 -4.00 -1.83 2.31
N GLU A 102 -4.72 -0.71 2.32
CA GLU A 102 -4.67 0.30 3.38
C GLU A 102 -4.73 -0.36 4.78
N GLY A 103 -3.87 0.12 5.68
CA GLY A 103 -3.83 -0.27 7.08
C GLY A 103 -5.07 0.14 7.86
N PHE A 104 -5.02 -0.06 9.18
CA PHE A 104 -6.16 0.13 10.09
C PHE A 104 -6.24 1.51 10.74
N GLY A 105 -5.39 2.48 10.35
CA GLY A 105 -5.51 3.88 10.77
C GLY A 105 -4.88 4.27 12.12
N PHE A 106 -4.08 3.40 12.75
CA PHE A 106 -3.39 3.67 14.03
C PHE A 106 -1.85 3.71 13.91
N GLY A 107 -1.32 4.33 12.87
CA GLY A 107 0.13 4.36 12.61
C GLY A 107 0.67 3.11 11.90
N VAL A 108 -0.22 2.35 11.26
CA VAL A 108 0.12 1.22 10.40
C VAL A 108 -0.18 1.57 8.96
N ASP A 109 0.76 1.33 8.06
CA ASP A 109 0.63 1.75 6.66
C ASP A 109 -0.23 0.78 5.86
N PHE A 110 -0.04 -0.52 6.09
CA PHE A 110 -0.66 -1.56 5.27
C PHE A 110 -1.08 -2.78 6.06
N ARG A 111 -2.11 -3.44 5.54
CA ARG A 111 -2.39 -4.85 5.83
C ARG A 111 -2.10 -5.67 4.59
N VAL A 112 -1.44 -6.80 4.79
CA VAL A 112 -0.91 -7.62 3.70
C VAL A 112 -1.41 -9.04 3.84
N TYR A 113 -1.94 -9.56 2.73
CA TYR A 113 -2.42 -10.93 2.62
C TYR A 113 -1.29 -11.80 2.11
N ASP A 114 -1.15 -13.00 2.65
CA ASP A 114 -0.19 -13.96 2.11
C ASP A 114 -0.55 -14.33 0.67
N ARG A 115 0.42 -14.84 -0.07
CA ARG A 115 0.22 -15.15 -1.49
C ARG A 115 -0.89 -16.17 -1.67
N GLY A 116 -1.85 -15.86 -2.54
CA GLY A 116 -3.01 -16.73 -2.83
C GLY A 116 -4.10 -16.72 -1.74
N GLU A 117 -3.94 -15.94 -0.67
CA GLU A 117 -4.91 -15.93 0.44
C GLU A 117 -5.89 -14.74 0.37
N TYR A 118 -5.70 -13.81 -0.55
CA TYR A 118 -6.63 -12.69 -0.72
C TYR A 118 -8.01 -13.17 -1.18
N GLY A 119 -9.06 -12.70 -0.51
CA GLY A 119 -10.46 -13.10 -0.76
C GLY A 119 -10.90 -14.37 -0.02
N SER A 120 -9.96 -15.21 0.45
CA SER A 120 -10.27 -16.45 1.17
C SER A 120 -9.89 -16.41 2.65
N LYS A 121 -8.82 -15.68 3.02
CA LYS A 121 -8.42 -15.47 4.41
C LYS A 121 -8.30 -13.98 4.74
N SER A 122 -8.25 -13.69 6.04
CA SER A 122 -7.92 -12.34 6.52
C SER A 122 -6.44 -12.03 6.28
N ALA A 123 -6.08 -10.73 6.26
CA ALA A 123 -4.69 -10.31 6.14
C ALA A 123 -3.80 -11.02 7.18
N LYS A 124 -2.57 -11.36 6.83
CA LYS A 124 -1.64 -12.08 7.70
C LYS A 124 -0.67 -11.13 8.40
N TYR A 125 -0.16 -10.15 7.66
CA TYR A 125 0.84 -9.20 8.14
C TYR A 125 0.24 -7.79 8.25
N VAL A 126 0.76 -7.01 9.20
CA VAL A 126 0.55 -5.56 9.28
C VAL A 126 1.91 -4.89 9.20
N ILE A 127 2.03 -3.96 8.26
CA ILE A 127 3.29 -3.31 7.93
C ILE A 127 3.32 -1.91 8.54
N CYS A 128 4.41 -1.59 9.23
CA CYS A 128 4.74 -0.24 9.66
C CYS A 128 6.02 0.22 8.95
N GLY A 129 5.90 1.26 8.15
CA GLY A 129 6.98 1.87 7.39
C GLY A 129 7.81 2.82 8.25
N LEU A 130 9.12 2.72 8.13
CA LEU A 130 10.08 3.59 8.80
C LEU A 130 11.13 4.03 7.78
N ASN A 131 11.52 5.30 7.83
CA ASN A 131 12.66 5.78 7.06
C ASN A 131 13.93 5.63 7.91
N GLU A 132 15.00 5.10 7.32
CA GLU A 132 16.28 5.00 8.00
C GLU A 132 16.75 6.38 8.52
N GLY A 133 17.26 6.42 9.75
CA GLY A 133 17.67 7.66 10.41
C GLY A 133 16.55 8.45 11.08
N THR A 134 15.29 8.00 10.99
CA THR A 134 14.20 8.57 11.79
C THR A 134 14.21 8.02 13.22
N LYS A 135 13.84 8.87 14.19
CA LYS A 135 13.71 8.50 15.59
C LYS A 135 12.26 8.17 15.89
N THR A 136 12.00 6.96 16.38
CA THR A 136 10.68 6.52 16.83
C THR A 136 10.74 6.13 18.30
N PRO A 137 9.89 6.68 19.18
CA PRO A 137 9.82 6.25 20.57
C PRO A 137 9.48 4.76 20.67
N ILE A 138 10.29 4.00 21.42
CA ILE A 138 10.12 2.56 21.58
C ILE A 138 8.75 2.19 22.19
N LYS A 139 8.19 3.09 23.01
CA LYS A 139 6.87 2.92 23.62
C LYS A 139 5.77 2.88 22.56
N GLU A 140 5.77 3.82 21.61
CA GLU A 140 4.80 3.87 20.51
C GLU A 140 4.90 2.60 19.66
N LEU A 141 6.12 2.19 19.31
CA LEU A 141 6.34 0.96 18.56
C LEU A 141 5.80 -0.27 19.32
N SER A 142 6.09 -0.38 20.62
CA SER A 142 5.62 -1.48 21.46
C SER A 142 4.10 -1.54 21.56
N GLU A 143 3.43 -0.37 21.62
CA GLU A 143 1.97 -0.28 21.66
C GLU A 143 1.35 -0.75 20.34
N ILE A 144 1.89 -0.30 19.20
CA ILE A 144 1.47 -0.73 17.86
C ILE A 144 1.63 -2.25 17.71
N VAL A 145 2.78 -2.81 18.07
CA VAL A 145 3.04 -4.26 18.00
C VAL A 145 2.06 -5.05 18.87
N SER A 146 1.80 -4.56 20.08
CA SER A 146 0.86 -5.20 21.00
C SER A 146 -0.59 -5.15 20.49
N GLN A 147 -0.98 -4.10 19.78
CA GLN A 147 -2.28 -4.01 19.11
C GLN A 147 -2.38 -5.01 17.95
N ILE A 148 -1.36 -5.04 17.07
CA ILE A 148 -1.29 -5.97 15.94
C ILE A 148 -1.35 -7.43 16.41
N GLY A 149 -0.58 -7.77 17.46
CA GLY A 149 -0.58 -9.12 18.04
C GLY A 149 -1.94 -9.53 18.61
N ARG A 150 -2.65 -8.60 19.27
CA ARG A 150 -4.03 -8.84 19.76
C ARG A 150 -5.04 -9.11 18.63
N MET A 151 -4.78 -8.61 17.43
CA MET A 151 -5.59 -8.88 16.24
C MET A 151 -5.27 -10.25 15.60
N GLY A 152 -4.33 -11.01 16.16
CA GLY A 152 -3.86 -12.28 15.59
C GLY A 152 -3.11 -12.08 14.26
N LYS A 153 -2.39 -10.96 14.14
CA LYS A 153 -1.60 -10.59 12.95
C LYS A 153 -0.13 -10.51 13.27
N GLU A 154 0.71 -10.66 12.26
CA GLU A 154 2.16 -10.51 12.41
C GLU A 154 2.58 -9.05 12.13
N ALA A 155 3.23 -8.42 13.10
CA ALA A 155 3.80 -7.08 12.92
C ALA A 155 5.13 -7.16 12.15
N VAL A 156 5.25 -6.34 11.11
CA VAL A 156 6.45 -6.26 10.28
C VAL A 156 6.85 -4.79 10.13
N LEU A 157 8.09 -4.48 10.45
CA LEU A 157 8.70 -3.19 10.11
C LEU A 157 9.23 -3.24 8.69
N ALA A 158 8.87 -2.26 7.88
CA ALA A 158 9.47 -2.01 6.57
C ALA A 158 10.37 -0.78 6.67
N VAL A 159 11.68 -1.00 6.76
CA VAL A 159 12.68 0.07 6.87
C VAL A 159 13.18 0.42 5.47
N ILE A 160 13.03 1.69 5.09
CA ILE A 160 13.50 2.23 3.82
C ILE A 160 14.91 2.77 4.03
N GLU A 161 15.89 2.14 3.37
CA GLU A 161 17.30 2.55 3.34
C GLU A 161 17.45 3.81 2.46
N ARG A 162 18.52 4.59 2.66
CA ARG A 162 18.75 5.87 1.95
C ARG A 162 18.74 5.78 0.42
N ARG A 163 19.04 4.62 -0.17
CA ARG A 163 19.02 4.36 -1.62
C ARG A 163 17.66 3.85 -2.12
N GLY A 164 16.67 3.71 -1.24
CA GLY A 164 15.30 3.32 -1.58
C GLY A 164 15.04 1.81 -1.56
N GLU A 165 15.96 1.01 -1.03
CA GLU A 165 15.73 -0.41 -0.75
C GLU A 165 14.85 -0.58 0.49
N VAL A 166 14.00 -1.61 0.49
CA VAL A 166 13.10 -1.91 1.62
C VAL A 166 13.55 -3.17 2.32
N ILE A 167 13.85 -3.06 3.62
CA ILE A 167 14.26 -4.17 4.49
C ILE A 167 13.13 -4.47 5.46
N TYR A 168 12.75 -5.75 5.57
CA TYR A 168 11.63 -6.19 6.40
C TYR A 168 12.09 -6.92 7.66
N TYR A 169 11.60 -6.49 8.82
CA TYR A 169 11.84 -7.14 10.11
C TYR A 169 10.52 -7.59 10.72
N LYS A 170 10.38 -8.88 11.01
CA LYS A 170 9.28 -9.38 11.84
C LYS A 170 9.56 -9.02 13.28
N ILE A 171 8.59 -8.40 13.94
CA ILE A 171 8.69 -8.01 15.34
C ILE A 171 7.51 -8.58 16.14
N GLN A 172 7.78 -8.97 17.38
CA GLN A 172 6.78 -9.55 18.26
C GLN A 172 7.08 -9.17 19.71
N SER A 173 6.03 -8.98 20.50
CA SER A 173 6.18 -8.89 21.94
C SER A 173 6.56 -10.26 22.48
N TRP A 174 7.61 -10.30 23.28
CA TRP A 174 8.03 -11.51 23.99
C TRP A 174 7.92 -11.28 25.49
N LYS A 175 7.35 -12.26 26.19
CA LYS A 175 7.36 -12.32 27.65
C LYS A 175 8.33 -13.42 28.06
N PRO A 176 9.46 -13.11 28.73
CA PRO A 176 10.30 -14.14 29.31
C PRO A 176 9.50 -14.96 30.33
N TYR A 177 9.80 -16.26 30.42
CA TYR A 177 9.34 -17.07 31.54
C TYR A 177 9.91 -16.48 32.83
N LYS A 178 9.07 -16.36 33.85
CA LYS A 178 9.53 -16.11 35.22
C LYS A 178 9.76 -17.47 35.85
N ASP A 179 10.99 -17.75 36.25
CA ASP A 179 11.33 -18.84 37.17
C ASP A 179 10.70 -18.58 38.55
#